data_AF-A0A2V5WC57-F1
#
_entry.id   AF-A0A2V5WC57-F1
#
_cell.length_a   1.000
_cell.length_b   1.000
_cell.length_c   1.000
_cell.angle_alpha   90.00
_cell.angle_beta   90.00
_cell.angle_gamma   90.00
#
_symmetry.space_group_name_H-M   'P 1'
#
loop_
_entity.id
_entity.type
_entity.pdbx_description
1 polymer ?
#
loop_
_entity_poly.entity_id
_entity_poly.type
_entity_poly.pdbx_seq_one_letter_code
_entity_poly.pdbx_strand_id
1 'polypeptide(L)' 'VTLRCDIHEHMRGLILVLATPHFAVTDDSGHFKLTGLPAGHYNLKAWIDSRTTREHSVDLPGGSTLHVDFP' A
#
# COMPACT_ATOMS: atom_id res chain seq x y z
N VAL A 1 -6.98 -11.41 5.07
CA VAL A 1 -7.08 -12.84 5.47
C VAL A 1 -5.69 -13.33 5.83
N THR A 2 -5.54 -14.01 6.96
CA THR A 2 -4.25 -14.62 7.35
C THR A 2 -4.26 -16.09 7.00
N LEU A 3 -3.31 -16.49 6.16
CA LEU A 3 -3.12 -17.88 5.75
C LEU A 3 -2.02 -18.49 6.63
N ARG A 4 -2.28 -19.66 7.22
CA ARG A 4 -1.33 -20.35 8.08
C ARG A 4 -1.00 -21.71 7.47
N CYS A 5 0.22 -22.17 7.70
CA CYS A 5 0.57 -23.55 7.40
C CYS A 5 0.03 -24.47 8.51
N ASP A 6 -0.38 -25.67 8.12
CA ASP A 6 -0.90 -26.68 9.05
C ASP A 6 0.21 -27.41 9.83
N ILE A 7 1.42 -27.51 9.25
CA ILE A 7 2.54 -28.27 9.82
C ILE A 7 3.69 -27.40 10.37
N HIS A 8 3.73 -26.11 10.02
CA HIS A 8 4.77 -25.18 10.47
C HIS A 8 4.15 -23.96 11.15
N GLU A 9 4.26 -23.87 12.48
CA GLU A 9 3.65 -22.79 13.26
C GLU A 9 4.15 -21.38 12.87
N HIS A 10 5.38 -21.29 12.35
CA HIS A 10 6.00 -20.03 11.96
C HIS A 10 5.61 -19.57 10.54
N MET A 11 5.08 -20.46 9.69
CA MET A 11 4.73 -20.12 8.32
C MET A 11 3.35 -19.44 8.28
N ARG A 12 3.36 -18.17 7.88
CA ARG A 12 2.15 -17.39 7.64
C ARG A 12 2.27 -16.56 6.38
N GLY A 13 1.15 -16.39 5.68
CA GLY A 13 0.98 -15.45 4.59
C GLY A 13 -0.21 -14.54 4.87
N LEU A 14 -0.30 -13.45 4.13
CA LEU A 14 -1.43 -12.54 4.19
C LEU A 14 -2.00 -12.32 2.79
N ILE A 15 -3.32 -12.41 2.70
CA ILE A 15 -4.08 -11.96 1.53
C ILE A 15 -4.73 -10.62 1.91
N LEU A 16 -4.31 -9.56 1.24
CA LEU A 16 -4.90 -8.23 1.33
C LEU A 16 -5.80 -7.99 0.12
N VAL A 17 -7.08 -7.69 0.35
CA VAL A 17 -8.06 -7.39 -0.70
C VAL A 17 -8.32 -5.89 -0.67
N LEU A 18 -8.15 -5.24 -1.81
CA LEU A 18 -8.27 -3.79 -1.95
C LEU A 18 -9.44 -3.44 -2.88
N ALA A 19 -10.23 -2.45 -2.48
CA ALA A 19 -11.29 -1.87 -3.32
C ALA A 19 -10.72 -0.81 -4.28
N THR A 20 -9.52 -1.04 -4.81
CA THR A 20 -8.84 -0.17 -5.77
C THR A 20 -7.86 -1.00 -6.60
N PRO A 21 -7.71 -0.70 -7.91
CA PRO A 21 -6.69 -1.33 -8.74
C PRO A 21 -5.30 -0.67 -8.55
N HIS A 22 -5.21 0.48 -7.87
CA HIS A 22 -3.96 1.23 -7.71
C HIS A 22 -3.28 0.83 -6.40
N PHE A 23 -2.29 -0.05 -6.49
CA PHE A 23 -1.46 -0.48 -5.37
C PHE A 23 -0.04 -0.84 -5.84
N ALA A 24 0.89 -0.79 -4.89
CA ALA A 24 2.25 -1.26 -5.07
C ALA A 24 2.73 -1.89 -3.77
N VAL A 25 3.70 -2.80 -3.86
CA VAL A 25 4.45 -3.30 -2.72
C VAL A 25 5.75 -2.50 -2.67
N THR A 26 6.16 -2.07 -1.48
CA THR A 26 7.43 -1.37 -1.30
C THR A 26 8.60 -2.30 -1.61
N ASP A 27 9.72 -1.72 -2.04
CA ASP A 27 10.98 -2.45 -2.05
C ASP A 27 11.55 -2.64 -0.63
N ASP A 28 12.69 -3.31 -0.53
CA ASP A 28 13.37 -3.59 0.74
C ASP A 28 13.86 -2.33 1.48
N SER A 29 13.97 -1.20 0.77
CA SER A 29 14.29 0.10 1.34
C SER A 29 13.06 0.95 1.70
N GLY A 30 11.85 0.43 1.47
CA GLY A 30 10.59 1.10 1.77
C GLY A 30 10.10 2.05 0.67
N HIS A 31 10.76 2.12 -0.48
CA HIS A 31 10.30 2.97 -1.57
C HIS A 31 9.12 2.33 -2.32
N PHE A 32 8.20 3.18 -2.80
CA PHE A 32 7.07 2.77 -3.63
C PHE A 32 6.93 3.70 -4.83
N LYS A 33 6.30 3.21 -5.89
CA LYS A 33 5.95 4.02 -7.06
C LYS A 33 4.58 3.59 -7.59
N LEU A 34 3.68 4.55 -7.70
CA LEU A 34 2.37 4.40 -8.31
C LEU A 34 2.35 5.23 -9.61
N THR A 35 1.92 4.63 -10.72
CA THR A 35 1.91 5.27 -12.05
C THR A 35 0.57 5.09 -12.74
N GLY A 36 0.23 6.01 -13.66
CA GLY A 36 -1.02 5.93 -14.41
C GLY A 36 -2.26 6.27 -13.58
N LEU A 37 -2.10 7.08 -12.53
CA LEU A 37 -3.21 7.56 -11.72
C LEU A 37 -3.86 8.75 -12.43
N PRO A 38 -5.20 8.78 -12.54
CA PRO A 38 -5.92 9.98 -12.93
C PRO A 38 -5.65 11.15 -11.99
N ALA A 39 -5.86 12.38 -12.47
CA ALA A 39 -5.87 13.53 -11.58
C ALA A 39 -7.01 13.41 -10.57
N GLY A 40 -6.76 13.76 -9.31
CA GLY A 40 -7.79 13.68 -8.28
C GLY A 40 -7.27 13.76 -6.85
N HIS A 41 -8.22 13.68 -5.91
CA HIS A 41 -7.97 13.65 -4.48
C HIS A 41 -7.88 12.19 -4.01
N TYR A 42 -6.79 11.82 -3.35
CA TYR A 42 -6.53 10.46 -2.90
C TYR A 42 -6.26 10.44 -1.40
N ASN A 43 -6.75 9.39 -0.72
CA ASN A 43 -6.23 9.00 0.59
C ASN A 43 -5.28 7.82 0.38
N LEU A 44 -3.97 8.09 0.40
CA LEU A 44 -2.94 7.07 0.28
C LEU A 44 -2.85 6.27 1.57
N LYS A 45 -2.83 4.93 1.45
CA LYS A 45 -2.70 4.03 2.59
C LYS A 45 -1.44 3.19 2.48
N ALA A 46 -0.56 3.29 3.47
CA ALA A 46 0.56 2.37 3.65
C ALA A 46 0.16 1.32 4.70
N TRP A 47 -0.19 0.13 4.20
CA TRP A 47 -0.51 -1.02 5.04
C TRP A 47 0.78 -1.75 5.43
N ILE A 48 1.04 -1.89 6.73
CA ILE A 48 2.25 -2.54 7.26
C ILE A 48 1.89 -3.90 7.86
N ASP A 49 0.84 -3.92 8.69
CA ASP A 49 0.28 -5.15 9.25
C ASP A 49 -1.20 -4.98 9.64
N SER A 50 -1.80 -5.99 10.25
CA SER A 50 -3.22 -5.99 10.64
C SER A 50 -3.58 -4.93 11.70
N ARG A 51 -2.61 -4.29 12.34
CA ARG A 51 -2.79 -3.25 13.37
C ARG A 51 -2.33 -1.88 12.90
N THR A 52 -1.42 -1.85 11.92
CA THR A 52 -0.73 -0.64 11.51
C THR A 52 -1.03 -0.32 10.05
N THR A 53 -1.81 0.73 9.84
CA THR A 53 -2.00 1.37 8.54
C THR A 53 -1.78 2.86 8.73
N ARG A 54 -0.97 3.45 7.86
CA ARG A 54 -0.75 4.89 7.82
C ARG A 54 -1.52 5.48 6.67
N GLU A 55 -2.05 6.67 6.86
CA GLU A 55 -2.89 7.36 5.88
C GLU A 55 -2.36 8.77 5.62
N HIS A 56 -2.42 9.22 4.36
CA HIS A 56 -2.02 10.55 3.95
C HIS A 56 -2.90 11.03 2.79
N SER A 57 -3.62 12.14 2.98
CA SER A 57 -4.44 12.73 1.93
C SER A 57 -3.60 13.59 0.99
N VAL A 58 -3.72 13.36 -0.31
CA VAL A 58 -2.97 14.09 -1.33
C VAL A 58 -3.85 14.49 -2.50
N ASP A 59 -3.49 15.61 -3.11
CA ASP A 59 -4.09 16.08 -4.35
C ASP A 59 -3.09 15.83 -5.47
N LEU A 60 -3.49 15.08 -6.50
CA LEU A 60 -2.65 14.76 -7.65
C LEU A 60 -3.10 15.59 -8.86
N PRO A 61 -2.34 16.64 -9.24
CA PRO A 61 -2.55 17.34 -10.50
C PRO A 61 -2.28 16.43 -11.72
N GLY A 62 -3.03 16.62 -12.79
CA GLY A 62 -2.84 15.87 -14.03
C GLY A 62 -1.43 16.03 -14.62
N GLY A 63 -0.81 14.91 -15.00
CA GLY A 63 0.53 14.88 -15.61
C GLY A 63 1.69 15.21 -14.66
N SER A 64 1.42 15.34 -13.36
CA SER A 64 2.45 15.65 -12.36
C SER A 64 3.00 14.39 -11.67
N THR A 65 4.15 14.54 -11.02
CA THR A 65 4.68 13.55 -10.07
C THR A 65 4.69 14.19 -8.69
N LEU A 66 4.08 13.50 -7.72
CA LEU A 66 4.09 13.91 -6.32
C LEU A 66 5.04 13.00 -5.53
N HIS A 67 5.86 13.60 -4.67
CA HIS A 67 6.66 12.89 -3.68
C HIS A 67 5.94 12.93 -2.33
N VAL A 68 5.77 11.77 -1.71
CA VAL A 68 5.05 11.60 -0.45
C VAL A 68 5.83 10.62 0.42
N ASP A 69 6.06 11.00 1.67
CA ASP A 69 6.68 10.16 2.68
C ASP A 69 5.68 9.85 3.80
N PHE A 70 5.85 8.68 4.44
CA PHE A 70 5.02 8.25 5.55
C PHE A 70 5.84 8.18 6.86
N PRO A 71 5.30 8.69 7.99
CA PRO A 71 5.64 8.39 9.38
C PRO A 71 7.04 7.87 9.75
#